data_AF-A0A6B3RTM9-F1
#
_entry.id   AF-A0A6B3RTM9-F1
#
_cell.length_a   1.000
_cell.length_b   1.000
_cell.length_c   1.000
_cell.angle_alpha   90.00
_cell.angle_beta   90.00
_cell.angle_gamma   90.00
#
_symmetry.space_group_name_H-M   'P 1'
#
loop_
_entity.id
_entity.type
_entity.pdbx_description
1 polymer ?
#
loop_
_entity_poly.entity_id
_entity_poly.type
_entity_poly.pdbx_seq_one_letter_code
_entity_poly.pdbx_strand_id
1 'polypeptide(L)'
;MEIFMTFIIYSFIGWIWETFYCSFKDRHFVFRGFLLGPYCPVYGFGVSAVLLLVPDTGNLFSLYLNTIVIVTVVEFIGSWILEKFFNMKLWDYSTLPFNIGGRVAVPVSLFWGIGCIILIKLVNPPVQNWIHDFNELTHSWGAILILIIFLADLVSTFIFTISTKKEVLAMIDDSDKENAAIKEFRLKHLFTNHETAANRIKVLELLKNKPLKLKHYNLRRILKNYPNMNLTKKR
;
A
#
# COMPACT_ATOMS: atom_id res chain seq x y z
N MET A 1 23.49 1.25 3.92
CA MET A 1 22.69 2.19 3.10
C MET A 1 22.19 1.57 1.81
N GLU A 2 22.96 0.67 1.18
CA GLU A 2 22.58 0.01 -0.08
C GLU A 2 21.24 -0.74 -0.02
N ILE A 3 20.97 -1.49 1.05
CA ILE A 3 19.69 -2.19 1.25
C ILE A 3 18.52 -1.20 1.30
N PHE A 4 18.68 -0.07 2.00
CA PHE A 4 17.64 0.95 2.07
C PHE A 4 17.41 1.61 0.70
N MET A 5 18.48 1.91 -0.03
CA MET A 5 18.39 2.44 -1.39
C MET A 5 17.72 1.44 -2.34
N THR A 6 18.03 0.15 -2.20
CA THR A 6 17.34 -0.92 -2.92
C THR A 6 15.85 -0.90 -2.58
N PHE A 7 15.50 -0.90 -1.30
CA PHE A 7 14.13 -0.83 -0.83
C PHE A 7 13.36 0.37 -1.42
N ILE A 8 13.94 1.57 -1.39
CA ILE A 8 13.23 2.78 -1.85
C ILE A 8 13.07 2.81 -3.37
N ILE A 9 14.09 2.37 -4.13
CA ILE A 9 14.03 2.30 -5.59
C ILE A 9 12.99 1.28 -6.02
N TYR A 10 12.97 0.08 -5.44
CA TYR A 10 11.96 -0.92 -5.77
C TYR A 10 10.56 -0.55 -5.28
N SER A 11 10.44 0.21 -4.19
CA SER A 11 9.16 0.82 -3.79
C SER A 11 8.66 1.83 -4.82
N PHE A 12 9.56 2.62 -5.43
CA PHE A 12 9.24 3.57 -6.48
C PHE A 12 8.89 2.87 -7.81
N ILE A 13 9.66 1.84 -8.22
CA ILE A 13 9.37 1.01 -9.40
C ILE A 13 7.99 0.34 -9.26
N GLY A 14 7.69 -0.20 -8.08
CA GLY A 14 6.37 -0.77 -7.78
C GLY A 14 5.24 0.27 -7.89
N TRP A 15 5.48 1.48 -7.40
CA TRP A 15 4.54 2.59 -7.54
C TRP A 15 4.29 2.98 -9.01
N ILE A 16 5.34 3.04 -9.82
CA ILE A 16 5.24 3.24 -11.28
C ILE A 16 4.35 2.15 -11.88
N TRP A 17 4.67 0.88 -11.62
CA TRP A 17 3.92 -0.25 -12.16
C TRP A 17 2.42 -0.19 -11.81
N GLU A 18 2.08 -0.01 -10.52
CA GLU A 18 0.69 0.09 -10.09
C GLU A 18 -0.03 1.30 -10.69
N THR A 19 0.65 2.46 -10.72
CA THR A 19 0.11 3.71 -11.24
C THR A 19 -0.18 3.57 -12.73
N PHE A 20 0.73 3.01 -13.53
CA PHE A 20 0.52 2.76 -14.96
C PHE A 20 -0.59 1.74 -15.21
N TYR A 21 -0.55 0.60 -14.52
CA TYR A 21 -1.57 -0.45 -14.68
C TYR A 21 -2.97 0.07 -14.38
N CYS A 22 -3.14 0.77 -13.26
CA CYS A 22 -4.44 1.31 -12.87
C CYS A 22 -4.86 2.50 -13.73
N SER A 23 -3.94 3.39 -14.09
CA SER A 23 -4.28 4.55 -14.92
C SER A 23 -4.71 4.14 -16.33
N PHE A 24 -4.10 3.09 -16.88
CA PHE A 24 -4.51 2.53 -18.17
C PHE A 24 -5.90 1.88 -18.07
N LYS A 25 -6.15 1.08 -17.03
CA LYS A 25 -7.44 0.43 -16.79
C LYS A 25 -8.58 1.44 -16.56
N ASP A 26 -8.32 2.47 -15.76
CA ASP A 26 -9.33 3.44 -15.32
C ASP A 26 -9.42 4.66 -16.25
N ARG A 27 -8.60 4.74 -17.31
CA ARG A 27 -8.52 5.83 -18.32
C ARG A 27 -8.29 7.24 -17.75
N HIS A 28 -7.75 7.34 -16.55
CA HIS A 28 -7.34 8.61 -15.95
C HIS A 28 -6.15 8.37 -15.02
N PHE A 29 -5.38 9.41 -14.69
CA PHE A 29 -4.24 9.23 -13.80
C PHE A 29 -4.69 8.86 -12.39
N VAL A 30 -4.29 7.68 -11.92
CA VAL A 30 -4.58 7.15 -10.60
C VAL A 30 -3.29 7.04 -9.82
N PHE A 31 -3.06 7.99 -8.89
CA PHE A 31 -1.94 7.90 -7.95
C PHE A 31 -2.19 6.75 -6.96
N ARG A 32 -1.54 5.62 -7.16
CA ARG A 32 -1.55 4.48 -6.23
C ARG A 32 -0.52 4.70 -5.12
N GLY A 33 -0.63 3.95 -4.02
CA GLY A 33 0.23 4.09 -2.84
C GLY A 33 -0.49 4.64 -1.61
N PHE A 34 -0.21 4.03 -0.46
CA PHE A 34 -0.75 4.41 0.84
C PHE A 34 -0.10 5.69 1.39
N LEU A 35 1.20 5.85 1.16
CA LEU A 35 2.02 6.97 1.61
C LEU A 35 1.77 8.23 0.77
N LEU A 36 2.16 9.42 1.25
CA LEU A 36 1.98 10.67 0.50
C LEU A 36 2.93 10.72 -0.71
N GLY A 37 4.11 10.12 -0.58
CA GLY A 37 5.11 10.02 -1.63
C GLY A 37 4.83 8.89 -2.63
N PRO A 38 5.54 8.92 -3.77
CA PRO A 38 5.35 7.99 -4.88
C PRO A 38 6.02 6.63 -4.62
N TYR A 39 5.64 5.94 -3.54
CA TYR A 39 6.22 4.65 -3.20
C TYR A 39 5.17 3.67 -2.71
N CYS A 40 5.34 2.42 -3.14
CA CYS A 40 4.57 1.27 -2.70
C CYS A 40 5.52 0.31 -1.94
N PRO A 41 5.64 0.44 -0.59
CA PRO A 41 6.61 -0.30 0.21
C PRO A 41 6.56 -1.82 0.08
N VAL A 42 5.39 -2.38 -0.24
CA VAL A 42 5.22 -3.84 -0.43
C VAL A 42 6.19 -4.38 -1.49
N TYR A 43 6.42 -3.63 -2.58
CA TYR A 43 7.37 -4.02 -3.63
C TYR A 43 8.81 -3.90 -3.17
N GLY A 44 9.15 -2.80 -2.47
CA GLY A 44 10.48 -2.63 -1.89
C GLY A 44 10.82 -3.75 -0.91
N PHE A 45 9.92 -4.04 0.03
CA PHE A 45 10.09 -5.15 0.96
C PHE A 45 10.18 -6.50 0.27
N GLY A 46 9.35 -6.75 -0.76
CA GLY A 46 9.39 -8.00 -1.52
C GLY A 46 10.77 -8.24 -2.15
N VAL A 47 11.25 -7.29 -2.96
CA VAL A 47 12.54 -7.45 -3.66
C VAL A 47 13.70 -7.45 -2.68
N SER A 48 13.74 -6.52 -1.71
CA SER A 48 14.81 -6.48 -0.71
C SER A 48 14.85 -7.73 0.16
N ALA A 49 13.70 -8.29 0.56
CA ALA A 49 13.66 -9.53 1.33
C ALA A 49 14.20 -10.71 0.52
N VAL A 50 13.86 -10.82 -0.77
CA VAL A 50 14.40 -11.89 -1.62
C VAL A 50 15.90 -11.76 -1.78
N LEU A 51 16.42 -10.55 -2.05
CA LEU A 51 17.86 -10.31 -2.18
C LEU A 51 18.65 -10.61 -0.89
N LEU A 52 18.03 -10.44 0.28
CA LEU A 52 18.67 -10.71 1.57
C LEU A 52 18.56 -12.17 2.02
N LEU A 53 17.43 -12.82 1.76
CA LEU A 53 17.10 -14.13 2.31
C LEU A 53 17.38 -15.28 1.36
N VAL A 54 17.46 -15.02 0.05
CA VAL A 54 17.69 -16.07 -0.95
C VAL A 54 19.13 -15.99 -1.46
N PRO A 55 19.96 -17.00 -1.16
CA PRO A 55 21.33 -17.03 -1.66
C PRO A 55 21.37 -17.25 -3.18
N ASP A 56 22.33 -16.61 -3.87
CA ASP A 56 22.49 -16.66 -5.33
C ASP A 56 23.07 -18.00 -5.85
N THR A 57 23.15 -19.02 -4.99
CA THR A 57 23.85 -20.29 -5.26
C THR A 57 22.94 -21.40 -5.79
N GLY A 58 21.67 -21.11 -6.10
CA GLY A 58 20.65 -22.11 -6.42
C GLY A 58 20.23 -22.21 -7.90
N ASN A 59 19.62 -23.35 -8.24
CA ASN A 59 18.84 -23.52 -9.49
C ASN A 59 17.72 -22.45 -9.57
N LEU A 60 17.47 -21.91 -10.77
CA LEU A 60 16.43 -20.92 -11.05
C LEU A 60 15.05 -21.32 -10.48
N PHE A 61 14.74 -22.62 -10.52
CA PHE A 61 13.52 -23.16 -9.93
C PHE A 61 13.44 -22.95 -8.41
N SER A 62 14.55 -23.18 -7.69
CA SER A 62 14.62 -22.93 -6.24
C SER A 62 14.50 -21.45 -5.92
N LEU A 63 15.16 -20.58 -6.72
CA LEU A 63 15.02 -19.13 -6.59
C LEU A 63 13.55 -18.71 -6.75
N TYR A 64 12.84 -19.26 -7.73
CA TYR A 64 11.42 -18.97 -7.98
C TYR A 64 10.53 -19.38 -6.81
N LEU A 65 10.68 -20.60 -6.30
CA LEU A 65 9.89 -21.07 -5.16
C LEU A 65 10.12 -20.21 -3.91
N ASN A 66 11.38 -19.90 -3.58
CA ASN A 66 11.69 -19.04 -2.44
C ASN A 66 11.13 -17.62 -2.63
N THR A 67 11.24 -17.08 -3.85
CA THR A 67 10.69 -15.77 -4.21
C THR A 67 9.18 -15.72 -4.00
N ILE A 68 8.44 -16.72 -4.49
CA ILE A 68 6.98 -16.78 -4.32
C ILE A 68 6.61 -16.77 -2.82
N VAL A 69 7.29 -17.59 -2.02
CA VAL A 69 7.02 -17.68 -0.57
C VAL A 69 7.28 -16.32 0.10
N ILE A 70 8.43 -15.71 -0.15
CA ILE A 70 8.80 -14.43 0.47
C ILE A 70 7.84 -13.31 0.06
N VAL A 71 7.56 -13.17 -1.25
CA VAL A 71 6.66 -12.13 -1.75
C VAL A 71 5.25 -12.31 -1.18
N THR A 72 4.76 -13.55 -1.08
CA THR A 72 3.45 -13.85 -0.47
C THR A 72 3.41 -13.46 1.00
N VAL A 73 4.49 -13.75 1.75
CA VAL A 73 4.59 -13.36 3.17
C VAL A 73 4.60 -11.84 3.32
N VAL A 74 5.37 -11.12 2.50
CA VAL A 74 5.41 -9.65 2.52
C VAL A 74 4.04 -9.05 2.20
N GLU A 75 3.36 -9.57 1.18
CA GLU A 75 2.02 -9.12 0.80
C GLU A 75 1.00 -9.38 1.91
N PHE A 76 1.06 -10.56 2.55
CA PHE A 76 0.21 -10.90 3.67
C PHE A 76 0.42 -9.95 4.86
N ILE A 77 1.68 -9.70 5.24
CA ILE A 77 2.03 -8.79 6.32
C ILE A 77 1.58 -7.36 5.98
N GLY A 78 1.80 -6.90 4.75
CA GLY A 78 1.36 -5.59 4.29
C GLY A 78 -0.15 -5.41 4.39
N SER A 79 -0.91 -6.38 3.90
CA SER A 79 -2.37 -6.40 4.03
C SER A 79 -2.82 -6.44 5.50
N TRP A 80 -2.15 -7.23 6.34
CA TRP A 80 -2.45 -7.33 7.76
C TRP A 80 -2.16 -6.03 8.54
N ILE A 81 -1.05 -5.34 8.26
CA ILE A 81 -0.73 -4.03 8.87
C ILE A 81 -1.82 -3.01 8.51
N LEU A 82 -2.19 -2.95 7.22
CA LEU A 82 -3.23 -2.03 6.76
C LEU A 82 -4.59 -2.31 7.43
N GLU A 83 -4.94 -3.59 7.57
CA GLU A 83 -6.16 -4.00 8.25
C GLU A 83 -6.10 -3.74 9.77
N LYS A 84 -4.96 -3.97 10.43
CA LYS A 84 -4.84 -3.85 11.89
C LYS A 84 -4.78 -2.41 12.37
N PHE A 85 -4.04 -1.55 11.66
CA PHE A 85 -3.82 -0.16 12.06
C PHE A 85 -4.84 0.80 11.46
N PHE A 86 -5.23 0.56 10.20
CA PHE A 86 -6.10 1.48 9.47
C PHE A 86 -7.49 0.91 9.23
N ASN A 87 -7.69 -0.40 9.43
CA ASN A 87 -8.88 -1.14 9.01
C ASN A 87 -9.20 -0.92 7.53
N MET A 88 -8.16 -0.93 6.70
CA MET A 88 -8.26 -0.70 5.27
C MET A 88 -7.75 -1.94 4.54
N LYS A 89 -8.47 -2.39 3.52
CA LYS A 89 -7.98 -3.37 2.55
C LYS A 89 -7.82 -2.70 1.20
N LEU A 90 -6.57 -2.49 0.78
CA LEU A 90 -6.26 -1.84 -0.51
C LEU A 90 -6.51 -2.76 -1.72
N TRP A 91 -6.40 -4.07 -1.50
CA TRP A 91 -6.71 -5.11 -2.48
C TRP A 91 -7.53 -6.22 -1.82
N ASP A 92 -8.29 -6.94 -2.64
CA ASP A 92 -9.14 -8.04 -2.20
C ASP A 92 -9.11 -9.16 -3.26
N TYR A 93 -8.57 -10.32 -2.86
CA TYR A 93 -8.47 -11.52 -3.68
C TYR A 93 -9.48 -12.60 -3.28
N SER A 94 -10.55 -12.26 -2.55
CA SER A 94 -11.54 -13.22 -2.05
C SER A 94 -12.24 -14.02 -3.17
N THR A 95 -12.29 -13.49 -4.39
CA THR A 95 -12.89 -14.14 -5.56
C THR A 95 -11.95 -15.10 -6.28
N LEU A 96 -10.66 -15.13 -5.91
CA LEU A 96 -9.68 -16.01 -6.53
C LEU A 96 -9.55 -17.34 -5.78
N PRO A 97 -9.27 -18.44 -6.50
CA PRO A 97 -9.08 -19.75 -5.86
C PRO A 97 -7.81 -19.74 -4.99
N PHE A 98 -7.84 -20.53 -3.92
CA PHE A 98 -6.74 -20.66 -2.95
C PHE A 98 -6.31 -19.31 -2.33
N ASN A 99 -7.27 -18.43 -2.05
CA ASN A 99 -7.01 -17.20 -1.32
C ASN A 99 -6.95 -17.44 0.20
N ILE A 100 -6.13 -16.65 0.91
CA ILE A 100 -6.04 -16.67 2.37
C ILE A 100 -6.64 -15.36 2.89
N GLY A 101 -7.88 -15.42 3.35
CA GLY A 101 -8.62 -14.27 3.92
C GLY A 101 -8.77 -13.08 2.96
N GLY A 102 -8.73 -13.35 1.64
CA GLY A 102 -8.70 -12.34 0.58
C GLY A 102 -7.41 -11.50 0.52
N ARG A 103 -6.39 -11.80 1.33
CA ARG A 103 -5.16 -10.98 1.43
C ARG A 103 -4.12 -11.34 0.39
N VAL A 104 -3.99 -12.64 0.12
CA VAL A 104 -3.07 -13.24 -0.85
C VAL A 104 -3.81 -14.36 -1.57
N ALA A 105 -3.43 -14.66 -2.80
CA ALA A 105 -3.98 -15.78 -3.57
C ALA A 105 -2.88 -16.44 -4.40
N VAL A 106 -2.88 -17.77 -4.47
CA VAL A 106 -1.83 -18.54 -5.17
C VAL A 106 -1.60 -18.06 -6.61
N PRO A 107 -2.62 -17.84 -7.47
CA PRO A 107 -2.38 -17.37 -8.83
C PRO A 107 -1.67 -16.00 -8.90
N VAL A 108 -1.96 -15.12 -7.94
CA VAL A 108 -1.36 -13.79 -7.83
C VAL A 108 0.09 -13.90 -7.36
N SER A 109 0.34 -14.74 -6.35
CA SER A 109 1.68 -15.04 -5.86
C SER A 109 2.60 -15.63 -6.94
N LEU A 110 2.09 -16.54 -7.77
CA LEU A 110 2.84 -17.10 -8.90
C LEU A 110 3.21 -16.02 -9.93
N PHE A 111 2.23 -15.19 -10.32
CA PHE A 111 2.46 -14.09 -11.24
C PHE A 111 3.53 -13.11 -10.72
N TRP A 112 3.43 -12.70 -9.45
CA TRP A 112 4.41 -11.81 -8.84
C TRP A 112 5.78 -12.47 -8.65
N GLY A 113 5.84 -13.78 -8.43
CA GLY A 113 7.09 -14.52 -8.38
C GLY A 113 7.90 -14.37 -9.67
N ILE A 114 7.24 -14.45 -10.83
CA ILE A 114 7.89 -14.30 -12.14
C ILE A 114 8.39 -12.86 -12.30
N GLY A 115 7.53 -11.89 -12.00
CA GLY A 115 7.90 -10.48 -12.05
C GLY A 115 9.08 -10.14 -11.14
N CYS A 116 9.12 -10.70 -9.93
CA CYS A 116 10.21 -10.48 -8.98
C CYS A 116 11.53 -11.09 -9.47
N ILE A 117 11.52 -12.29 -10.07
CA ILE A 117 12.72 -12.85 -10.71
C ILE A 117 13.23 -11.95 -11.83
N ILE A 118 12.33 -11.46 -12.69
CA ILE A 118 12.70 -10.55 -13.78
C ILE A 118 13.37 -9.29 -13.21
N LEU A 119 12.81 -8.72 -12.15
CA LEU A 119 13.39 -7.57 -11.46
C LEU A 119 14.77 -7.89 -10.87
N ILE A 120 14.95 -9.06 -10.28
CA ILE A 120 16.22 -9.45 -9.64
C ILE A 120 17.31 -9.76 -10.68
N LYS A 121 16.98 -10.47 -11.76
CA LYS A 121 17.99 -10.90 -12.74
C LYS A 121 18.28 -9.85 -13.80
N LEU A 122 17.31 -9.02 -14.21
CA LEU A 122 17.50 -8.03 -15.27
C LEU A 122 17.64 -6.60 -14.75
N VAL A 123 16.83 -6.21 -13.76
CA VAL A 123 16.78 -4.81 -13.30
C VAL A 123 17.74 -4.54 -12.14
N ASN A 124 17.96 -5.51 -11.25
CA ASN A 124 18.82 -5.33 -10.09
C ASN A 124 20.28 -5.04 -10.44
N PRO A 125 20.94 -5.71 -11.41
CA PRO A 125 22.34 -5.44 -11.71
C PRO A 125 22.63 -3.96 -12.05
N PRO A 126 21.92 -3.29 -12.98
CA PRO A 126 22.15 -1.88 -13.24
C PRO A 126 21.72 -0.99 -12.05
N VAL A 127 20.68 -1.37 -11.30
CA VAL A 127 20.24 -0.62 -10.12
C VAL A 127 21.31 -0.64 -9.02
N GLN A 128 21.92 -1.79 -8.74
CA GLN A 128 22.96 -1.90 -7.71
C GLN A 128 24.22 -1.09 -8.08
N ASN A 129 24.63 -1.12 -9.35
CA ASN A 129 25.72 -0.27 -9.83
C ASN A 129 25.41 1.21 -9.60
N TRP A 130 24.20 1.66 -9.96
CA TRP A 130 23.78 3.04 -9.74
C TRP A 130 23.72 3.41 -8.25
N ILE A 131 23.23 2.51 -7.39
CA ILE A 131 23.23 2.73 -5.93
C ILE A 131 24.65 2.90 -5.41
N HIS A 132 25.58 2.07 -5.89
CA HIS A 132 26.99 2.12 -5.49
C HIS A 132 27.61 3.47 -5.89
N ASP A 133 27.50 3.84 -7.17
CA ASP A 133 28.01 5.11 -7.70
C ASP A 133 27.42 6.32 -6.95
N PHE A 134 26.12 6.28 -6.66
CA PHE A 134 25.43 7.32 -5.91
C PHE A 134 25.91 7.43 -4.46
N ASN A 135 26.11 6.29 -3.79
CA ASN A 135 26.59 6.28 -2.41
C ASN A 135 28.05 6.72 -2.32
N GLU A 136 28.88 6.36 -3.30
CA GLU A 136 30.27 6.82 -3.39
C GLU A 136 30.32 8.34 -3.63
N LEU A 137 29.59 8.84 -4.64
CA LEU A 137 29.54 10.26 -4.96
C LEU A 137 29.05 11.11 -3.78
N THR A 138 28.01 10.66 -3.08
CA THR A 138 27.39 11.41 -1.97
C THR A 138 27.98 11.08 -0.60
N HIS A 139 28.97 10.18 -0.52
CA HIS A 139 29.49 9.64 0.74
C HIS A 139 28.35 9.15 1.67
N SER A 140 27.35 8.49 1.07
CA SER A 140 26.10 8.04 1.71
C SER A 140 25.17 9.12 2.29
N TRP A 141 25.55 10.41 2.32
CA TRP A 141 24.68 11.48 2.84
C TRP A 141 23.38 11.62 2.05
N GLY A 142 23.42 11.39 0.73
CA GLY A 142 22.22 11.38 -0.10
C GLY A 142 21.21 10.31 0.35
N ALA A 143 21.70 9.11 0.63
CA ALA A 143 20.87 8.01 1.13
C ALA A 143 20.28 8.32 2.53
N ILE A 144 21.03 8.99 3.40
CA ILE A 144 20.55 9.44 4.72
C ILE A 144 19.42 10.47 4.57
N LEU A 145 19.58 11.46 3.68
CA LEU A 145 18.56 12.46 3.42
C LEU A 145 17.26 11.82 2.90
N ILE A 146 17.37 10.88 1.94
CA ILE A 146 16.22 10.14 1.42
C ILE A 146 15.54 9.32 2.52
N LEU A 147 16.31 8.71 3.42
CA LEU A 147 15.78 7.98 4.58
C LEU A 147 14.97 8.91 5.50
N ILE A 148 15.50 10.09 5.81
CA ILE A 148 14.81 11.08 6.66
C ILE A 148 13.50 11.50 6.00
N ILE A 149 13.50 11.79 4.69
CA ILE A 149 12.31 12.17 3.93
C ILE A 149 11.26 11.04 3.95
N PHE A 150 11.69 9.80 3.71
CA PHE A 150 10.82 8.63 3.73
C PHE A 150 10.19 8.40 5.12
N LEU A 151 10.99 8.51 6.18
CA LEU A 151 10.49 8.38 7.55
C LEU A 151 9.52 9.51 7.92
N ALA A 152 9.80 10.74 7.49
CA ALA A 152 8.91 11.87 7.72
C ALA A 152 7.54 11.66 7.04
N ASP A 153 7.51 11.15 5.81
CA ASP A 153 6.24 10.79 5.17
C ASP A 153 5.55 9.63 5.87
N LEU A 154 6.28 8.56 6.21
CA LEU A 154 5.70 7.41 6.92
C LEU A 154 4.98 7.86 8.19
N VAL A 155 5.65 8.66 9.02
CA VAL A 155 5.07 9.20 10.26
C VAL A 155 3.89 10.12 9.96
N SER A 156 4.03 11.04 8.99
CA SER A 156 2.98 11.98 8.61
C SER A 156 1.72 11.27 8.11
N THR A 157 1.88 10.30 7.20
CA THR A 157 0.82 9.46 6.65
C THR A 157 0.08 8.71 7.76
N PHE A 158 0.81 8.09 8.69
CA PHE A 158 0.21 7.36 9.82
C PHE A 158 -0.63 8.29 10.70
N ILE A 159 -0.04 9.42 11.14
CA ILE A 159 -0.73 10.41 11.99
C ILE A 159 -1.96 10.96 11.30
N PHE A 160 -1.84 11.37 10.04
CA PHE A 160 -2.94 11.95 9.29
C PHE A 160 -4.08 10.98 9.02
N THR A 161 -3.76 9.73 8.68
CA THR A 161 -4.79 8.73 8.39
C THR A 161 -5.55 8.36 9.67
N ILE A 162 -4.86 8.18 10.79
CA ILE A 162 -5.48 7.90 12.09
C ILE A 162 -6.30 9.10 12.59
N SER A 163 -5.73 10.31 12.54
CA SER A 163 -6.40 11.55 12.97
C SER A 163 -7.66 11.82 12.15
N THR A 164 -7.57 11.69 10.82
CA THR A 164 -8.71 11.94 9.93
C THR A 164 -9.79 10.88 10.12
N LYS A 165 -9.42 9.61 10.33
CA LYS A 165 -10.37 8.55 10.69
C LYS A 165 -11.08 8.87 12.00
N LYS A 166 -10.34 9.32 13.03
CA LYS A 166 -10.93 9.72 14.31
C LYS A 166 -11.86 10.92 14.16
N GLU A 167 -11.52 11.92 13.33
CA GLU A 167 -12.41 13.06 13.05
C GLU A 167 -13.68 12.63 12.32
N VAL A 168 -13.56 11.79 11.29
CA VAL A 168 -14.72 11.26 10.55
C VAL A 168 -15.62 10.44 11.48
N LEU A 169 -15.03 9.65 12.37
CA LEU A 169 -15.78 8.90 13.39
C LEU A 169 -16.42 9.81 14.44
N ALA A 170 -15.73 10.85 14.91
CA ALA A 170 -16.27 11.78 15.90
C ALA A 170 -17.38 12.69 15.34
N MET A 171 -17.40 12.91 14.02
CA MET A 171 -18.51 13.56 13.33
C MET A 171 -19.76 12.68 13.21
N ILE A 172 -19.64 11.39 13.54
CA ILE A 172 -20.75 10.47 13.69
C ILE A 172 -21.10 10.50 15.19
N ASP A 173 -21.94 11.46 15.57
CA ASP A 173 -22.37 11.65 16.96
C ASP A 173 -23.39 10.56 17.38
N ASP A 174 -22.98 9.71 18.32
CA ASP A 174 -23.74 8.59 18.90
C ASP A 174 -24.65 9.01 20.08
N SER A 175 -24.70 10.29 20.45
CA SER A 175 -25.46 10.75 21.64
C SER A 175 -26.98 10.87 21.43
N ASP A 176 -27.47 10.86 20.20
CA ASP A 176 -28.91 10.78 19.87
C ASP A 176 -29.40 9.33 19.90
N LYS A 177 -30.10 8.93 20.95
CA LYS A 177 -30.62 7.55 21.12
C LYS A 177 -31.62 7.11 20.03
N GLU A 178 -32.35 8.04 19.42
CA GLU A 178 -33.33 7.75 18.37
C GLU A 178 -32.67 7.58 16.99
N ASN A 179 -31.55 8.26 16.77
CA ASN A 179 -30.70 8.11 15.59
C ASN A 179 -29.64 7.02 15.77
N ALA A 180 -29.35 6.55 16.98
CA ALA A 180 -28.29 5.59 17.25
C ALA A 180 -28.47 4.28 16.49
N ALA A 181 -29.70 3.74 16.37
CA ALA A 181 -29.92 2.52 15.58
C ALA A 181 -29.74 2.76 14.07
N ILE A 182 -30.19 3.91 13.55
CA ILE A 182 -30.06 4.32 12.14
C ILE A 182 -28.62 4.72 11.81
N LYS A 183 -27.87 5.30 12.77
CA LYS A 183 -26.48 5.73 12.67
C LYS A 183 -25.53 4.56 12.90
N GLU A 184 -25.81 3.66 13.83
CA GLU A 184 -25.13 2.37 13.97
C GLU A 184 -25.33 1.54 12.71
N PHE A 185 -26.54 1.56 12.13
CA PHE A 185 -26.82 0.99 10.81
C PHE A 185 -25.99 1.68 9.70
N ARG A 186 -25.92 3.03 9.65
CA ARG A 186 -25.07 3.77 8.68
C ARG A 186 -23.57 3.56 8.88
N LEU A 187 -23.11 3.46 10.12
CA LEU A 187 -21.73 3.17 10.51
C LEU A 187 -21.39 1.73 10.11
N LYS A 188 -22.27 0.78 10.42
CA LYS A 188 -22.20 -0.59 9.94
C LYS A 188 -22.20 -0.61 8.40
N HIS A 189 -22.98 0.21 7.70
CA HIS A 189 -22.98 0.31 6.23
C HIS A 189 -21.79 1.06 5.60
N LEU A 190 -21.09 1.92 6.35
CA LEU A 190 -19.77 2.44 5.96
C LEU A 190 -18.69 1.36 6.04
N PHE A 191 -18.91 0.33 6.88
CA PHE A 191 -17.96 -0.74 7.16
C PHE A 191 -18.35 -2.13 6.62
N THR A 192 -19.58 -2.29 6.10
CA THR A 192 -20.14 -3.55 5.61
C THR A 192 -20.45 -3.35 4.13
N ASN A 193 -19.52 -3.82 3.31
CA ASN A 193 -19.56 -3.71 1.86
C ASN A 193 -20.79 -4.41 1.29
N HIS A 194 -21.64 -3.64 0.60
CA HIS A 194 -22.21 -4.07 -0.69
C HIS A 194 -22.87 -2.97 -1.55
N GLU A 195 -22.87 -1.69 -1.15
CA GLU A 195 -23.39 -0.59 -2.00
C GLU A 195 -22.40 0.59 -2.08
N THR A 196 -21.41 0.46 -2.97
CA THR A 196 -20.13 1.18 -2.96
C THR A 196 -20.18 2.64 -3.48
N ALA A 197 -21.25 3.07 -4.15
CA ALA A 197 -21.28 4.39 -4.78
C ALA A 197 -21.80 5.52 -3.87
N ALA A 198 -22.96 5.34 -3.24
CA ALA A 198 -23.66 6.43 -2.55
C ALA A 198 -22.96 6.90 -1.26
N ASN A 199 -22.40 5.98 -0.48
CA ASN A 199 -21.72 6.30 0.78
C ASN A 199 -20.34 6.93 0.55
N ARG A 200 -19.61 6.48 -0.48
CA ARG A 200 -18.35 7.08 -0.91
C ARG A 200 -18.54 8.53 -1.32
N ILE A 201 -19.60 8.84 -2.08
CA ILE A 201 -19.92 10.21 -2.52
C ILE A 201 -20.14 11.12 -1.31
N LYS A 202 -20.87 10.67 -0.28
CA LYS A 202 -21.11 11.46 0.95
C LYS A 202 -19.84 11.74 1.74
N VAL A 203 -18.94 10.75 1.88
CA VAL A 203 -17.64 10.96 2.55
C VAL A 203 -16.76 11.93 1.73
N LEU A 204 -16.77 11.81 0.40
CA LEU A 204 -16.05 12.72 -0.47
C LEU A 204 -16.60 14.16 -0.39
N GLU A 205 -17.91 14.35 -0.27
CA GLU A 205 -18.54 15.67 -0.06
C GLU A 205 -18.17 16.27 1.31
N LEU A 206 -18.24 15.48 2.38
CA LEU A 206 -17.80 15.90 3.71
C LEU A 206 -16.32 16.35 3.73
N LEU A 207 -15.45 15.60 3.06
CA LEU A 207 -14.02 15.95 2.94
C LEU A 207 -13.78 17.14 2.01
N LYS A 208 -14.66 17.39 1.02
CA LYS A 208 -14.57 18.54 0.10
C LYS A 208 -14.89 19.86 0.81
N ASN A 209 -15.76 19.83 1.82
CA ASN A 209 -16.19 21.01 2.58
C ASN A 209 -15.23 21.38 3.73
N LYS A 210 -14.19 20.57 4.00
CA LYS A 210 -13.15 20.89 4.98
C LYS A 210 -12.01 21.70 4.36
N PRO A 211 -11.34 22.58 5.13
CA PRO A 211 -10.14 23.26 4.66
C PRO A 211 -9.10 22.23 4.23
N LEU A 212 -8.39 22.48 3.12
CA LEU A 212 -7.37 21.61 2.52
C LEU A 212 -6.13 21.49 3.42
N LYS A 213 -6.27 20.88 4.59
CA LYS A 213 -5.14 20.44 5.41
C LYS A 213 -4.60 19.14 4.83
N LEU A 214 -3.28 18.96 4.89
CA LEU A 214 -2.57 17.80 4.33
C LEU A 214 -3.19 16.45 4.77
N LYS A 215 -3.74 16.41 5.98
CA LYS A 215 -4.45 15.25 6.53
C LYS A 215 -5.73 14.86 5.79
N HIS A 216 -6.56 15.84 5.42
CA HIS A 216 -7.81 15.60 4.68
C HIS A 216 -7.53 15.28 3.21
N TYR A 217 -6.44 15.82 2.65
CA TYR A 217 -5.98 15.50 1.30
C TYR A 217 -5.61 14.02 1.16
N ASN A 218 -4.85 13.45 2.12
CA ASN A 218 -4.41 12.05 2.00
C ASN A 218 -5.58 11.06 1.98
N LEU A 219 -6.51 11.18 2.93
CA LEU A 219 -7.66 10.28 2.98
C LEU A 219 -8.57 10.45 1.74
N ARG A 220 -8.78 11.70 1.30
CA ARG A 220 -9.54 11.99 0.07
C ARG A 220 -8.87 11.38 -1.16
N ARG A 221 -7.53 11.44 -1.26
CA ARG A 221 -6.74 10.81 -2.33
C ARG A 221 -6.92 9.29 -2.32
N ILE A 222 -6.76 8.65 -1.17
CA ILE A 222 -6.91 7.19 -1.06
C ILE A 222 -8.34 6.75 -1.45
N LEU A 223 -9.37 7.43 -0.94
CA LEU A 223 -10.77 7.13 -1.28
C LEU A 223 -11.11 7.39 -2.76
N LYS A 224 -10.44 8.36 -3.40
CA LYS A 224 -10.61 8.63 -4.83
C LYS A 224 -9.93 7.54 -5.68
N ASN A 225 -8.72 7.12 -5.30
CA ASN A 225 -7.87 6.28 -6.13
C ASN A 225 -8.05 4.77 -5.88
N TYR A 226 -8.69 4.38 -4.78
CA TYR A 226 -9.05 2.99 -4.49
C TYR A 226 -10.58 2.81 -4.42
N PRO A 227 -11.28 2.70 -5.56
CA PRO A 227 -12.74 2.59 -5.60
C PRO A 227 -13.29 1.28 -4.99
N ASN A 228 -12.48 0.22 -4.96
CA ASN A 228 -12.84 -1.09 -4.42
C ASN A 228 -12.28 -1.34 -3.00
N MET A 229 -11.82 -0.28 -2.32
CA MET A 229 -11.25 -0.41 -0.98
C MET A 229 -12.34 -0.62 0.07
N ASN A 230 -12.13 -1.63 0.91
CA ASN A 230 -13.04 -2.01 1.98
C ASN A 230 -12.53 -1.43 3.31
N LEU A 231 -13.38 -0.65 3.99
CA LEU A 231 -13.13 -0.18 5.36
C LEU A 231 -13.78 -1.18 6.31
N THR A 232 -13.03 -1.76 7.25
CA THR A 232 -13.58 -2.73 8.23
C THR A 232 -13.78 -2.09 9.61
N LYS A 233 -14.82 -2.50 10.35
CA LYS A 233 -14.97 -2.10 11.76
C LYS A 233 -14.05 -2.99 12.62
N LYS A 234 -13.38 -2.41 13.62
CA LYS A 234 -12.60 -3.20 14.59
C LYS A 234 -13.63 -4.00 15.39
N ARG A 235 -13.56 -5.34 15.34
CA ARG A 235 -14.30 -6.20 16.27
C ARG A 235 -13.73 -6.03 17.67
#